data_AF-A0A953EG83-F1
#
_entry.id   AF-A0A953EG83-F1
#
_cell.length_a   1.000
_cell.length_b   1.000
_cell.length_c   1.000
_cell.angle_alpha   90.00
_cell.angle_beta   90.00
_cell.angle_gamma   90.00
#
_symmetry.space_group_name_H-M   'P 1'
#
loop_
_entity.id
_entity.type
_entity.pdbx_description
1 polymer ?
#
loop_
_entity_poly.entity_id
_entity_poly.type
_entity_poly.pdbx_seq_one_letter_code
_entity_poly.pdbx_strand_id
1 'polypeptide(L)' 'AGISVTGFMMTTNAFWGAEWVEELHEGLVNTMLVLIALHVAGVLFASFEYGENLIRAMLTGRKRAR' A
#
# COMPACT_ATOMS: atom_id res chain seq x y z
N ALA A 1 0.49 1.75 10.31
CA ALA A 1 1.15 2.24 11.53
C ALA A 1 2.62 1.80 11.62
N GLY A 2 2.94 0.52 11.51
CA GLY A 2 4.32 0.01 11.65
C GLY A 2 5.37 0.69 10.76
N ILE A 3 5.09 0.89 9.48
CA ILE A 3 6.00 1.59 8.54
C ILE A 3 6.27 3.03 8.98
N SER A 4 5.23 3.75 9.38
CA SER A 4 5.35 5.15 9.84
C SER A 4 6.12 5.25 11.16
N VAL A 5 5.91 4.32 12.09
CA VAL A 5 6.59 4.28 13.39
C VAL A 5 8.08 3.97 13.22
N THR A 6 8.41 2.91 12.48
CA THR A 6 9.81 2.53 12.20
C THR A 6 10.53 3.61 11.40
N GLY A 7 9.84 4.25 10.44
CA GLY A 7 10.38 5.38 9.68
C GLY A 7 10.71 6.58 10.58
N PHE A 8 9.81 6.92 11.50
CA PHE A 8 10.08 7.98 12.48
C PHE A 8 11.23 7.61 13.42
N MET A 9 11.27 6.37 13.93
CA MET A 9 12.34 5.90 14.81
C MET A 9 13.73 6.07 14.18
N MET A 10 13.90 5.74 12.89
CA MET A 10 15.18 5.94 12.18
C MET A 10 15.64 7.41 12.12
N THR A 11 14.73 8.37 12.28
CA THR A 11 15.08 9.81 12.33
C THR A 11 15.48 10.31 13.71
N THR A 12 15.35 9.48 14.75
CA THR A 12 15.67 9.86 16.14
C THR A 12 17.07 9.43 16.53
N ASN A 13 17.76 10.24 17.35
CA ASN A 13 19.11 9.91 17.85
C ASN A 13 19.20 8.58 18.61
N ALA A 14 18.12 8.13 19.25
CA ALA A 14 18.10 6.90 20.05
C ALA A 14 18.15 5.62 19.20
N PHE A 15 17.68 5.68 17.95
CA PHE A 15 17.59 4.54 17.03
C PHE A 15 18.31 4.81 15.71
N TRP A 16 19.09 5.89 15.64
CA TRP A 16 19.88 6.24 14.48
C TRP A 16 20.96 5.18 14.25
N GLY A 17 20.90 4.49 13.10
CA GLY A 17 21.81 3.38 12.78
C GLY A 17 21.47 2.05 13.47
N ALA A 18 20.27 1.92 14.06
CA ALA A 18 19.81 0.65 14.59
C ALA A 18 19.36 -0.28 13.45
N GLU A 19 20.22 -1.24 13.10
CA GLU A 19 20.04 -2.18 11.98
C GLU A 19 18.69 -2.91 12.01
N TRP A 20 18.24 -3.35 13.20
CA TRP A 20 16.94 -4.04 13.33
C TRP A 20 15.74 -3.14 12.98
N VAL A 21 15.84 -1.82 13.17
CA VAL A 21 14.75 -0.87 12.81
C VAL A 21 14.72 -0.69 11.29
N GLU A 22 15.90 -0.62 10.67
CA GLU A 22 16.06 -0.52 9.22
C GLU A 22 15.52 -1.78 8.52
N GLU A 23 15.97 -2.97 8.93
CA GLU A 23 15.48 -4.25 8.39
C GLU A 23 13.96 -4.39 8.54
N LEU A 24 13.41 -4.00 9.70
CA LEU A 24 11.98 -4.04 9.93
C LEU A 24 11.23 -3.06 9.03
N HIS A 25 11.75 -1.84 8.85
CA HIS A 25 11.14 -0.86 7.95
C HIS A 25 11.18 -1.34 6.50
N GLU A 26 12.33 -1.83 6.04
CA GLU A 26 12.53 -2.35 4.69
C GLU A 26 11.58 -3.53 4.42
N GLY A 27 11.52 -4.52 5.33
CA GLY A 27 10.63 -5.66 5.21
C GLY A 27 9.15 -5.26 5.14
N LEU A 28 8.74 -4.29 5.96
CA LEU A 28 7.37 -3.78 5.94
C LEU A 28 7.06 -3.02 4.63
N VAL A 29 7.98 -2.19 4.13
CA VAL A 29 7.78 -1.44 2.87
C VAL A 29 7.75 -2.39 1.68
N ASN A 30 8.65 -3.38 1.60
CA ASN A 30 8.64 -4.38 0.54
C ASN A 30 7.32 -5.18 0.54
N THR A 31 6.86 -5.60 1.72
CA THR A 31 5.55 -6.27 1.85
C THR A 31 4.40 -5.35 1.40
N MET A 32 4.44 -4.07 1.78
CA MET A 32 3.43 -3.09 1.36
C MET A 32 3.42 -2.90 -0.16
N LEU A 33 4.57 -2.85 -0.82
CA LEU A 33 4.67 -2.74 -2.28
C LEU A 33 4.03 -3.95 -2.97
N VAL A 34 4.26 -5.17 -2.47
CA VAL A 34 3.60 -6.38 -2.97
C VAL A 34 2.08 -6.30 -2.81
N LEU A 35 1.59 -5.85 -1.65
CA LEU A 35 0.17 -5.67 -1.41
C LEU A 35 -0.46 -4.60 -2.32
N ILE A 36 0.25 -3.50 -2.58
CA ILE A 36 -0.20 -2.47 -3.52
C ILE A 36 -0.30 -3.05 -4.93
N ALA A 37 0.71 -3.78 -5.39
CA ALA A 37 0.69 -4.42 -6.71
C ALA A 37 -0.48 -5.40 -6.84
N LEU A 38 -0.69 -6.25 -5.83
CA LEU A 38 -1.82 -7.17 -5.77
C LEU A 38 -3.16 -6.43 -5.81
N HIS A 39 -3.29 -5.34 -5.03
CA HIS A 39 -4.50 -4.54 -5.00
C HIS A 39 -4.82 -3.92 -6.38
N VAL A 40 -3.83 -3.32 -7.04
CA VAL A 40 -4.00 -2.74 -8.38
C VAL A 40 -4.35 -3.81 -9.40
N ALA A 41 -3.66 -4.96 -9.37
CA ALA A 41 -3.98 -6.10 -10.23
C ALA A 41 -5.42 -6.59 -10.01
N GLY A 42 -5.88 -6.68 -8.76
CA GLY A 42 -7.24 -7.04 -8.41
C GLY A 42 -8.28 -6.04 -8.92
N VAL A 43 -8.01 -4.73 -8.80
CA VAL A 43 -8.90 -3.67 -9.33
C VAL A 43 -8.97 -3.72 -10.85
N LEU A 44 -7.84 -3.97 -11.54
CA LEU A 44 -7.82 -4.12 -12.99
C LEU A 44 -8.59 -5.38 -13.41
N PHE A 45 -8.34 -6.52 -12.79
CA PHE A 45 -9.04 -7.78 -13.07
C PHE A 45 -10.55 -7.61 -12.87
N ALA A 46 -10.99 -7.03 -11.75
CA ALA A 46 -12.40 -6.74 -11.52
C ALA A 46 -12.96 -5.73 -12.55
N SER A 47 -12.20 -4.71 -12.95
CA SER A 47 -12.64 -3.77 -14.00
C SER A 47 -12.85 -4.46 -15.35
N PHE A 48 -12.04 -5.46 -15.68
CA PHE A 48 -12.21 -6.28 -16.88
C PHE A 48 -13.41 -7.23 -16.76
N GLU A 49 -13.52 -7.97 -15.65
CA GLU A 49 -14.60 -8.95 -15.38
C GLU A 49 -15.98 -8.29 -15.42
N TYR A 50 -16.13 -7.13 -14.78
CA TYR A 50 -17.41 -6.41 -14.71
C TYR A 50 -17.66 -5.50 -15.93
N GLY A 51 -16.67 -5.29 -16.80
CA GLY A 51 -16.78 -4.39 -17.97
C GLY A 51 -17.03 -2.91 -17.60
N GLU A 52 -16.85 -2.55 -16.34
CA GLU A 52 -17.03 -1.20 -15.81
C GLU A 52 -15.73 -0.70 -15.21
N ASN A 53 -15.44 0.58 -15.39
CA ASN A 53 -14.21 1.18 -14.88
C ASN A 53 -14.35 1.41 -13.36
N LEU A 54 -13.97 0.40 -12.55
CA LEU A 54 -14.05 0.49 -11.07
C LEU A 54 -13.18 1.62 -10.52
N ILE A 55 -12.06 1.94 -11.19
CA ILE A 55 -11.20 3.08 -10.82
C ILE A 55 -12.03 4.38 -10.87
N ARG A 56 -12.85 4.54 -11.91
CA ARG A 56 -13.78 5.67 -12.02
C ARG A 56 -14.86 5.62 -10.93
N ALA A 57 -15.34 4.44 -10.54
CA ALA A 57 -16.31 4.30 -9.45
C ALA A 57 -15.70 4.68 -8.08
N MET A 58 -14.43 4.34 -7.83
CA MET A 58 -13.70 4.76 -6.63
C MET A 58 -13.52 6.28 -6.57
N LEU A 59 -13.20 6.93 -7.70
CA LEU A 59 -13.02 8.38 -7.77
C LEU A 59 -14.34 9.15 -7.69
N THR A 60 -15.41 8.63 -8.28
CA THR A 60 -16.70 9.34 -8.38
C THR A 60 -17.69 8.95 -7.28
N GLY A 61 -17.38 7.93 -6.47
CA GLY A 61 -18.26 7.38 -5.44
C GLY A 61 -19.55 6.72 -5.99
N ARG A 62 -19.72 6.67 -7.30
CA ARG A 62 -20.91 6.12 -7.96
C ARG A 62 -20.52 4.94 -8.83
N LYS A 63 -20.87 3.74 -8.37
CA LYS A 63 -20.91 2.55 -9.22
C LYS A 63 -22.10 2.69 -10.16
N ARG A 64 -21.93 2.46 -11.46
CA ARG A 64 -23.06 2.47 -12.40
C ARG A 64 -23.88 1.22 -12.08
N ALA A 65 -25.04 1.42 -11.46
CA ALA A 65 -25.99 0.34 -11.27
C ALA A 65 -26.51 -0.05 -12.64
N ARG A 66 -26.11 -1.21 -13.15
CA ARG A 66 -27.02 -2.02 -13.96
C ARG A 66 -27.82 -2.92 -13.03
#